data_AF-A0A423KXH4-F1
#
_entry.id   AF-A0A423KXH4-F1
#
_cell.length_a   1.000
_cell.length_b   1.000
_cell.length_c   1.000
_cell.angle_alpha   90.00
_cell.angle_beta   90.00
_cell.angle_gamma   90.00
#
_symmetry.space_group_name_H-M   'P 1'
#
loop_
_entity.id
_entity.type
_entity.pdbx_description
1 polymer ?
#
loop_
_entity_poly.entity_id
_entity_poly.type
_entity_poly.pdbx_seq_one_letter_code
_entity_poly.pdbx_strand_id
1 'polypeptide(L)'
;MLPDASEIEGPNIVATDGGFLVSGALNLSQIREHIGFQAKATDDYQTLAGLVMSLLGRLPVIGGKLNWQEWTMTIVEVEERRVTRVLVKKE
;
A
#
# COMPACT_ATOMS: atom_id res chain seq x y z
N MET A 1 32.00 9.98 -0.38
CA MET A 1 30.71 9.62 0.23
C MET A 1 29.70 9.72 -0.89
N LEU A 2 29.15 8.58 -1.31
CA LEU A 2 27.98 8.60 -2.18
C LEU A 2 26.83 9.15 -1.33
N PRO A 3 25.99 10.06 -1.83
CA PRO A 3 24.74 10.37 -1.14
C PRO A 3 23.98 9.05 -0.99
N ASP A 4 23.57 8.72 0.23
CA ASP A 4 22.71 7.57 0.51
C ASP A 4 21.44 7.73 -0.32
N ALA A 5 21.33 6.96 -1.40
CA ALA A 5 20.19 6.97 -2.31
C ALA A 5 18.98 6.22 -1.72
N SER A 6 18.65 6.51 -0.46
CA SER A 6 17.46 5.98 0.20
C SER A 6 16.68 7.06 0.95
N GLU A 7 16.83 8.33 0.55
CA GLU A 7 15.70 9.27 0.56
C GLU A 7 14.69 8.82 -0.50
N ILE A 8 13.90 7.79 -0.20
CA ILE A 8 12.59 7.68 -0.84
C ILE A 8 11.65 8.51 0.05
N GLU A 9 11.34 9.68 -0.49
CA GLU A 9 10.77 10.85 0.15
C GLU A 9 9.35 10.60 0.69
N GLY A 10 9.15 10.87 1.99
CA GLY A 10 7.83 11.08 2.61
C GLY A 10 7.42 10.05 3.67
N PRO A 11 6.33 10.32 4.42
CA PRO A 11 5.87 9.42 5.47
C PRO A 11 5.32 8.12 4.86
N ASN A 12 5.70 6.98 5.44
CA ASN A 12 5.19 5.66 5.04
C ASN A 12 3.67 5.53 5.16
N ILE A 13 3.06 6.29 6.08
CA ILE A 13 1.62 6.42 6.26
C ILE A 13 1.30 7.90 6.45
N VAL A 14 0.37 8.43 5.65
CA VAL A 14 -0.15 9.79 5.74
C VAL A 14 -1.65 9.71 5.95
N ALA A 15 -2.16 10.24 7.06
CA ALA A 15 -3.59 10.38 7.27
C ALA A 15 -4.16 11.43 6.29
N THR A 16 -5.31 11.12 5.71
CA THR A 16 -6.03 11.96 4.74
C THR A 16 -7.50 12.05 5.12
N ASP A 17 -8.25 12.91 4.45
CA ASP A 17 -9.68 13.04 4.73
C ASP A 17 -10.44 11.76 4.30
N GLY A 18 -10.84 10.99 5.30
CA GLY A 18 -11.52 9.70 5.16
C GLY A 18 -10.62 8.52 4.79
N GLY A 19 -9.31 8.55 5.06
CA GLY A 19 -8.44 7.40 4.80
C GLY A 19 -6.96 7.60 5.11
N PHE A 20 -6.13 6.64 4.72
CA PHE A 20 -4.70 6.65 4.90
C PHE A 20 -3.98 6.40 3.58
N LEU A 21 -3.11 7.31 3.16
CA LEU A 21 -2.16 7.08 2.08
C LEU A 21 -0.98 6.28 2.63
N VAL A 22 -0.83 5.06 2.16
CA VAL A 22 0.17 4.11 2.64
C VAL A 22 1.15 3.79 1.52
N SER A 23 2.44 3.74 1.86
CA SER A 23 3.49 3.26 0.95
C SER A 23 3.28 1.78 0.64
N GLY A 24 3.35 1.43 -0.64
CA GLY A 24 3.27 0.06 -1.12
C GLY A 24 4.42 -0.81 -0.60
N ALA A 25 5.56 -0.21 -0.26
CA ALA A 25 6.71 -0.91 0.33
C ALA A 25 6.53 -1.25 1.82
N LEU A 26 5.51 -0.68 2.48
CA LEU A 26 5.31 -0.89 3.91
C LEU A 26 4.75 -2.30 4.19
N ASN A 27 5.24 -2.93 5.26
CA ASN A 27 4.79 -4.25 5.66
C ASN A 27 3.35 -4.23 6.21
N LEU A 28 2.58 -5.27 5.89
CA LEU A 28 1.20 -5.41 6.37
C LEU A 28 1.11 -5.44 7.90
N SER A 29 2.11 -6.00 8.58
CA SER A 29 2.21 -5.97 10.04
C SER A 29 2.26 -4.54 10.60
N GLN A 30 3.09 -3.68 10.01
CA GLN A 30 3.23 -2.27 10.42
C GLN A 30 1.96 -1.47 10.10
N ILE A 31 1.33 -1.74 8.95
CA ILE A 31 0.06 -1.10 8.58
C ILE A 31 -1.05 -1.50 9.57
N ARG A 32 -1.08 -2.78 9.96
CA ARG A 32 -2.02 -3.29 10.96
C ARG A 32 -1.83 -2.60 12.31
N GLU A 33 -0.58 -2.43 12.76
CA GLU A 33 -0.27 -1.75 14.02
C GLU A 33 -0.65 -0.26 13.99
N HIS A 34 -0.49 0.41 12.85
CA HIS A 34 -0.75 1.85 12.73
C HIS A 34 -2.22 2.21 12.49
N ILE A 35 -2.89 1.51 11.57
CA ILE A 35 -4.25 1.87 11.12
C ILE A 35 -5.28 0.75 11.35
N GLY A 36 -4.88 -0.38 11.94
CA GLY A 36 -5.78 -1.50 12.23
C GLY A 36 -6.17 -2.34 11.02
N PHE A 37 -5.49 -2.18 9.88
CA PHE A 37 -5.75 -2.94 8.65
C PHE A 37 -5.50 -4.43 8.89
N GLN A 38 -6.55 -5.25 8.88
CA GLN A 38 -6.49 -6.67 9.29
C GLN A 38 -5.98 -7.62 8.19
N ALA A 39 -5.30 -7.11 7.16
CA ALA A 39 -4.67 -7.98 6.17
C ALA A 39 -3.54 -8.79 6.82
N LYS A 40 -3.59 -10.11 6.67
CA LYS A 40 -2.55 -11.01 7.15
C LYS A 40 -1.44 -11.08 6.10
N ALA A 41 -0.21 -10.83 6.54
CA ALA A 41 0.96 -11.20 5.75
C ALA A 41 1.00 -12.72 5.56
N THR A 42 1.36 -13.16 4.37
CA THR A 42 1.55 -14.56 4.00
C THR A 42 2.97 -14.73 3.43
N ASP A 43 3.35 -15.97 3.14
CA ASP A 43 4.64 -16.25 2.48
C ASP A 43 4.68 -15.68 1.05
N ASP A 44 3.53 -15.51 0.40
CA ASP A 44 3.40 -14.97 -0.95
C ASP A 44 3.47 -13.43 -0.99
N TYR A 45 3.05 -12.77 0.09
CA TYR A 45 3.06 -11.31 0.18
C TYR A 45 3.21 -10.81 1.61
N GLN A 46 4.17 -9.90 1.81
CA GLN A 46 4.45 -9.29 3.12
C GLN A 46 4.12 -7.78 3.15
N THR A 47 4.09 -7.13 1.98
CA THR A 47 3.87 -5.69 1.84
C THR A 47 2.49 -5.37 1.26
N LEU A 48 2.08 -4.11 1.38
CA LEU A 48 0.81 -3.65 0.78
C LEU A 48 0.80 -3.77 -0.74
N ALA A 49 1.91 -3.44 -1.41
CA ALA A 49 2.04 -3.62 -2.84
C ALA A 49 1.90 -5.10 -3.23
N GLY A 50 2.52 -6.01 -2.48
CA GLY A 50 2.41 -7.45 -2.71
C GLY A 50 0.96 -7.94 -2.59
N LEU A 51 0.26 -7.52 -1.54
CA LEU A 51 -1.16 -7.82 -1.36
C LEU A 51 -2.01 -7.28 -2.51
N VAL A 52 -1.83 -6.00 -2.86
CA VAL A 52 -2.58 -5.35 -3.94
C VAL A 52 -2.35 -6.07 -5.26
N MET A 53 -1.11 -6.42 -5.59
CA MET A 53 -0.77 -7.16 -6.81
C MET A 53 -1.36 -8.57 -6.83
N SER A 54 -1.29 -9.26 -5.69
CA SER A 54 -1.88 -10.60 -5.51
C SER A 54 -3.40 -10.58 -5.74
N LEU A 55 -4.10 -9.59 -5.18
CA LEU A 55 -5.53 -9.41 -5.36
C LEU A 55 -5.92 -8.93 -6.75
N LEU A 56 -5.09 -8.08 -7.35
CA LEU A 56 -5.36 -7.50 -8.65
C LEU A 56 -5.24 -8.54 -9.78
N GLY A 57 -4.24 -9.43 -9.71
CA GLY A 57 -4.01 -10.48 -10.70
C GLY A 57 -3.68 -9.99 -12.12
N ARG A 58 -3.46 -8.69 -12.29
CA ARG A 58 -3.13 -8.01 -13.56
C ARG A 58 -2.20 -6.82 -13.30
N LEU A 59 -1.81 -6.11 -14.36
CA LEU A 59 -1.00 -4.91 -14.24
C LEU A 59 -1.71 -3.81 -13.42
N PRO A 60 -1.01 -3.16 -12.47
CA PRO A 60 -1.57 -2.08 -11.67
C PRO A 60 -1.82 -0.84 -12.52
N VAL A 61 -2.99 -0.25 -12.31
CA VAL A 61 -3.41 0.99 -12.97
C VAL A 61 -3.84 1.98 -11.90
N ILE A 62 -3.37 3.22 -12.01
CA ILE A 62 -3.76 4.32 -11.13
C ILE A 62 -5.29 4.50 -11.18
N GLY A 63 -5.90 4.69 -10.02
CA GLY A 63 -7.35 4.74 -9.84
C GLY A 63 -8.01 3.36 -9.71
N GLY A 64 -7.28 2.27 -9.90
CA GLY A 64 -7.77 0.92 -9.64
C GLY A 64 -8.17 0.75 -8.18
N LYS A 65 -9.39 0.25 -7.95
CA LYS A 65 -9.95 0.00 -6.61
C LYS A 65 -10.06 -1.49 -6.35
N LEU A 66 -9.71 -1.89 -5.14
CA LEU A 66 -9.81 -3.25 -4.63
C LEU A 66 -10.50 -3.19 -3.28
N ASN A 67 -11.48 -4.06 -3.07
CA ASN A 67 -12.15 -4.20 -1.80
C ASN A 67 -11.56 -5.39 -1.05
N TRP A 68 -11.22 -5.18 0.21
CA TRP A 68 -10.72 -6.20 1.12
C TRP A 68 -11.42 -6.08 2.46
N GLN A 69 -12.36 -6.99 2.73
CA GLN A 69 -13.18 -6.95 3.94
C GLN A 69 -13.90 -5.60 4.08
N GLU A 70 -13.74 -4.91 5.22
CA GLU A 70 -14.28 -3.57 5.52
C GLU A 70 -13.42 -2.42 4.97
N TRP A 71 -12.48 -2.71 4.06
CA TRP A 71 -11.52 -1.73 3.56
C TRP A 71 -11.54 -1.64 2.05
N THR A 72 -11.44 -0.41 1.54
CA THR A 72 -11.20 -0.11 0.14
C THR A 72 -9.77 0.36 -0.04
N MET A 73 -9.05 -0.29 -0.94
CA MET A 73 -7.72 0.09 -1.38
C MET A 73 -7.80 0.69 -2.77
N THR A 74 -7.35 1.93 -2.93
CA THR A 74 -7.26 2.61 -4.22
C THR A 74 -5.81 2.82 -4.59
N ILE A 75 -5.40 2.34 -5.76
CA ILE A 75 -4.05 2.57 -6.29
C ILE A 75 -3.94 4.04 -6.67
N VAL A 76 -3.01 4.76 -6.05
CA VAL A 76 -2.81 6.21 -6.28
C VAL A 76 -1.55 6.48 -7.08
N GLU A 77 -0.51 5.67 -6.87
CA GLU A 77 0.76 5.79 -7.58
C GLU A 77 1.28 4.41 -7.99
N VAL A 78 1.82 4.35 -9.21
CA VAL A 78 2.46 3.18 -9.79
C VAL A 78 3.76 3.62 -10.45
N GLU A 79 4.85 2.93 -10.15
CA GLU A 79 6.17 3.15 -10.71
C GLU A 79 6.71 1.83 -11.25
N GLU A 80 7.20 1.81 -12.49
CA GLU A 80 7.78 0.60 -13.11
C GLU A 80 6.93 -0.68 -12.95
N ARG A 81 5.60 -0.55 -13.03
CA ARG A 81 4.60 -1.63 -12.84
C ARG A 81 4.47 -2.14 -11.40
N ARG A 82 5.00 -1.41 -10.42
CA ARG A 82 4.86 -1.67 -8.99
C ARG A 82 4.00 -0.59 -8.36
N VAL A 83 3.13 -1.00 -7.46
CA VAL A 83 2.31 -0.07 -6.69
C VAL A 83 3.19 0.57 -5.62
N THR A 84 3.41 1.87 -5.71
CA THR A 84 4.23 2.63 -4.75
C THR A 84 3.37 3.28 -3.67
N ARG A 85 2.12 3.63 -3.99
CA ARG A 85 1.21 4.25 -3.03
C ARG A 85 -0.22 3.79 -3.19
N VAL A 86 -0.87 3.57 -2.05
CA VAL A 86 -2.25 3.08 -1.97
C VAL A 86 -3.02 3.89 -0.95
N LEU A 87 -4.21 4.35 -1.32
CA LEU A 87 -5.16 4.97 -0.41
C LEU A 87 -6.03 3.88 0.20
N VAL A 88 -5.91 3.68 1.50
CA VAL A 88 -6.64 2.70 2.28
C VAL A 88 -7.74 3.42 3.06
N LYS A 89 -8.99 3.05 2.81
CA LYS A 89 -10.17 3.62 3.48
C LYS A 89 -10.95 2.52 4.16
N LYS A 90 -11.45 2.78 5.36
CA LYS A 90 -12.42 1.91 6.01
C LYS A 90 -13.81 2.32 5.51
N GLU A 91 -14.61 1.38 5.02
CA GLU A 91 -16.03 1.61 4.72
C GLU A 91 -16.90 1.51 5.98
#